data_AF-A0A7V1HVP4-F1
#
_entry.id   AF-A0A7V1HVP4-F1
#
_cell.length_a   1.000
_cell.length_b   1.000
_cell.length_c   1.000
_cell.angle_alpha   90.00
_cell.angle_beta   90.00
_cell.angle_gamma   90.00
#
_symmetry.space_group_name_H-M   'P 1'
#
loop_
_entity.id
_entity.type
_entity.pdbx_description
1 polymer ?
#
loop_
_entity_poly.entity_id
_entity_poly.type
_entity_poly.pdbx_seq_one_letter_code
_entity_poly.pdbx_strand_id
1 'polypeptide(L)'
;MAFYKSSWFKYLKNFIIGIGAAVVMMGALFKIQSWEGGSEMLTYGLVTEAILFTLLGVLPPDKDYYWEKLYPGLDNYNAKVSPIAAGIAGGAEDALPGLNGEIVEQKLGGMLTELQSMSKSLGSLK
;
A
#
# COMPACT_ATOMS: atom_id res chain seq x y z
N MET A 1 -3.56 -4.54 20.73
CA MET A 1 -2.74 -4.06 19.59
C MET A 1 -1.50 -4.92 19.52
N ALA A 2 -1.24 -5.62 18.40
CA ALA A 2 -0.17 -6.61 18.38
C ALA A 2 1.22 -5.97 18.57
N PHE A 3 2.03 -6.52 19.48
CA PHE A 3 3.30 -5.94 19.94
C PHE A 3 4.31 -5.64 18.81
N TYR A 4 4.25 -6.40 17.71
CA TYR A 4 5.13 -6.22 16.55
C TYR A 4 4.85 -4.97 15.71
N LYS A 5 3.70 -4.30 15.89
CA LYS A 5 3.39 -3.04 15.18
C LYS A 5 3.87 -1.78 15.91
N SER A 6 4.42 -1.90 17.12
CA SER A 6 4.92 -0.76 17.89
C SER A 6 6.08 -0.07 17.15
N SER A 7 6.03 1.26 17.05
CA SER A 7 7.10 2.07 16.45
C SER A 7 8.47 1.81 17.11
N TRP A 8 8.47 1.49 18.40
CA TRP A 8 9.67 1.10 19.12
C TRP A 8 10.23 -0.24 18.67
N PHE A 9 9.37 -1.23 18.41
CA PHE A 9 9.80 -2.55 17.92
C PHE A 9 10.43 -2.44 16.53
N LYS A 10 9.87 -1.59 15.66
CA LYS A 10 10.44 -1.31 14.33
C LYS A 10 11.83 -0.67 14.42
N TYR A 11 11.99 0.31 15.30
CA TYR A 11 13.29 0.94 15.55
C TYR A 11 14.30 -0.09 16.07
N LEU A 12 13.92 -0.87 17.07
CA LEU A 12 14.78 -1.91 17.66
C LEU A 12 15.18 -2.97 16.63
N LYS A 13 14.24 -3.42 15.78
CA LYS A 13 14.51 -4.36 14.68
C LYS A 13 15.60 -3.80 13.75
N ASN A 14 15.41 -2.57 13.26
CA ASN A 14 16.37 -1.95 12.35
C ASN A 14 17.74 -1.74 13.01
N PHE A 15 17.76 -1.40 14.29
CA PHE A 15 18.99 -1.24 15.06
C PHE A 15 19.77 -2.55 15.19
N ILE A 16 19.10 -3.65 15.55
CA ILE A 16 19.72 -4.98 15.69
C ILE A 16 20.28 -5.46 14.34
N ILE A 17 19.52 -5.29 13.26
CA ILE A 17 19.97 -5.65 11.90
C ILE A 17 21.20 -4.81 11.52
N GLY A 18 21.16 -3.49 11.78
CA GLY A 18 22.28 -2.61 11.48
C GLY A 18 23.56 -2.97 12.23
N ILE A 19 23.45 -3.31 13.52
CA ILE A 19 24.59 -3.76 14.32
C ILE A 19 25.11 -5.10 13.82
N GLY A 20 24.25 -6.08 13.58
CA GLY A 20 24.70 -7.39 13.12
C GLY A 20 25.41 -7.30 11.76
N ALA A 21 24.85 -6.54 10.82
CA ALA A 21 25.50 -6.28 9.53
C ALA A 21 26.88 -5.63 9.69
N ALA A 22 27.04 -4.70 10.64
CA ALA A 22 28.34 -4.10 10.93
C ALA A 22 29.36 -5.13 11.45
N VAL A 23 28.94 -6.05 12.33
CA VAL A 23 29.79 -7.15 12.83
C VAL A 23 30.23 -8.06 11.68
N VAL A 24 29.34 -8.38 10.75
CA VAL A 24 29.66 -9.23 9.58
C VAL A 24 30.64 -8.54 8.64
N MET A 25 30.43 -7.26 8.37
CA MET A 25 31.36 -6.47 7.55
C MET A 25 32.74 -6.38 8.18
N MET A 26 32.82 -6.23 9.51
CA MET A 26 34.08 -6.26 10.23
C MET A 26 34.76 -7.65 10.12
N GLY A 27 34.01 -8.74 10.15
CA GLY A 27 34.57 -10.09 9.98
C GLY A 27 35.10 -10.36 8.59
N ALA A 28 34.36 -9.90 7.58
CA ALA A 28 34.83 -9.90 6.19
C ALA A 28 36.11 -9.06 6.03
N LEU A 29 36.17 -7.88 6.64
CA LEU A 29 37.35 -7.00 6.62
C LEU A 29 38.59 -7.70 7.21
N PHE A 30 38.45 -8.34 8.37
CA PHE A 30 39.56 -9.08 8.98
C PHE A 30 40.04 -10.22 8.08
N LYS A 31 39.11 -10.92 7.42
CA LYS A 31 39.46 -12.01 6.50
C LYS A 31 40.24 -11.51 5.29
N ILE A 32 39.82 -10.41 4.66
CA ILE A 32 40.50 -9.89 3.46
C ILE A 32 41.88 -9.29 3.79
N GLN A 33 42.02 -8.66 4.96
CA GLN A 33 43.28 -8.07 5.41
C GLN A 33 44.28 -9.11 5.94
N SER A 34 43.87 -10.39 6.04
CA SER A 34 44.68 -11.48 6.60
C SER A 34 45.22 -11.18 8.00
N TRP A 35 44.43 -10.46 8.80
CA TRP A 35 44.77 -10.20 10.21
C TRP A 35 44.65 -11.48 11.04
N GLU A 36 45.43 -11.55 12.12
CA GLU A 36 45.35 -12.65 13.08
C GLU A 36 43.92 -12.74 13.65
N GLY A 37 43.37 -13.96 13.71
CA GLY A 37 41.99 -14.17 14.13
C GLY A 37 40.92 -13.93 13.04
N GLY A 38 41.31 -13.69 11.78
CA GLY A 38 40.37 -13.33 10.73
C GLY A 38 39.36 -14.42 10.35
N SER A 39 39.70 -15.70 10.53
CA SER A 39 38.75 -16.80 10.29
C SER A 39 37.73 -16.93 11.42
N GLU A 40 38.16 -16.71 12.65
CA GLU A 40 37.34 -16.72 13.85
C GLU A 40 36.36 -15.55 13.83
N MET A 41 36.84 -14.35 13.52
CA MET A 41 36.02 -13.16 13.37
C MET A 41 34.96 -13.36 12.27
N LEU A 42 35.37 -13.85 11.09
CA LEU A 42 34.43 -14.15 10.02
C LEU A 42 33.37 -15.17 10.45
N THR A 43 33.74 -16.19 11.21
CA THR A 43 32.80 -17.19 11.71
C THR A 43 31.76 -16.55 12.62
N TYR A 44 32.18 -15.69 13.57
CA TYR A 44 31.23 -14.97 14.43
C TYR A 44 30.31 -14.02 13.64
N GLY A 45 30.83 -13.37 12.61
CA GLY A 45 30.02 -12.58 11.68
C GLY A 45 28.96 -13.43 10.99
N LEU A 46 29.34 -14.54 10.36
CA LEU A 46 28.41 -15.42 9.65
C LEU A 46 27.37 -16.06 10.57
N VAL A 47 27.75 -16.43 11.81
CA VAL A 47 26.79 -16.91 12.82
C VAL A 47 25.80 -15.82 13.21
N THR A 48 26.25 -14.58 13.37
CA THR A 48 25.37 -13.43 13.61
C THR A 48 24.35 -13.28 12.48
N GLU A 49 24.80 -13.41 11.23
CA GLU A 49 23.93 -13.32 10.04
C GLU A 49 22.90 -14.45 9.98
N ALA A 50 23.29 -15.68 10.35
CA ALA A 50 22.37 -16.81 10.42
C ALA A 50 21.24 -16.55 11.44
N ILE A 51 21.56 -15.95 12.59
CA ILE A 51 20.57 -15.58 13.61
C ILE A 51 19.66 -14.47 13.10
N LEU A 52 20.22 -13.42 12.49
CA LEU A 52 19.43 -12.32 11.92
C LEU A 52 18.45 -12.79 10.85
N PHE A 53 18.89 -13.66 9.92
CA PHE A 53 18.00 -14.20 8.91
C PHE A 53 16.91 -15.10 9.49
N THR A 54 17.23 -15.88 10.52
CA THR A 54 16.23 -16.68 11.24
C THR A 54 15.17 -15.79 11.87
N LEU A 55 15.57 -14.70 12.54
CA LEU A 55 14.65 -13.73 13.12
C LEU A 55 13.78 -13.06 12.05
N LEU A 56 14.36 -12.66 10.92
CA LEU A 56 13.63 -12.06 9.80
C LEU A 56 12.65 -13.04 9.15
N GLY A 57 12.96 -14.33 9.09
CA GLY A 57 12.07 -15.34 8.54
C GLY A 57 10.85 -15.64 9.44
N VAL A 58 11.02 -15.52 10.76
CA VAL A 58 9.92 -15.71 11.73
C VAL A 58 9.05 -14.46 11.88
N LEU A 59 9.64 -13.27 11.72
CA LEU A 59 8.90 -12.02 11.84
C LEU A 59 8.12 -11.72 10.54
N PRO A 60 6.84 -11.32 10.64
CA PRO A 60 6.05 -10.97 9.47
C PRO A 60 6.66 -9.76 8.75
N PRO A 61 6.58 -9.72 7.39
CA PRO A 61 7.06 -8.58 6.63
C PRO A 61 6.28 -7.32 7.01
N ASP A 62 6.96 -6.17 6.98
CA ASP A 62 6.29 -4.89 7.14
C ASP A 62 5.43 -4.60 5.90
N LYS A 63 4.28 -3.93 6.10
CA LYS A 63 3.50 -3.40 4.96
C LYS A 63 4.27 -2.21 4.36
N ASP A 64 4.60 -2.29 3.08
CA ASP A 64 5.36 -1.26 2.35
C ASP A 64 4.57 0.05 2.18
N TYR A 65 3.27 -0.05 1.91
CA TYR A 65 2.42 1.11 1.66
C TYR A 65 1.02 0.92 2.24
N TYR A 66 0.47 2.00 2.80
CA TYR A 66 -0.89 2.03 3.31
C TYR A 66 -1.86 2.54 2.24
N TRP A 67 -1.91 1.87 1.09
CA TRP A 67 -2.80 2.25 -0.01
C TRP A 67 -4.27 2.24 0.39
N GLU A 68 -4.61 1.47 1.42
CA GLU A 68 -5.96 1.39 1.99
C GLU A 68 -6.43 2.71 2.60
N LYS A 69 -5.51 3.61 2.98
CA LYS A 69 -5.87 4.96 3.45
C LYS A 69 -6.39 5.85 2.33
N LEU A 70 -5.90 5.64 1.10
CA LEU A 70 -6.31 6.38 -0.09
C LEU A 70 -7.42 5.66 -0.86
N TYR A 71 -7.46 4.33 -0.76
CA TYR A 71 -8.39 3.45 -1.44
C TYR A 71 -8.94 2.42 -0.45
N PRO A 72 -9.96 2.76 0.36
CA PRO A 72 -10.54 1.83 1.31
C PRO A 72 -11.06 0.57 0.59
N GLY A 73 -10.71 -0.60 1.11
CA GLY A 73 -11.10 -1.90 0.54
C GLY A 73 -10.04 -2.59 -0.32
N LEU A 74 -8.90 -1.97 -0.65
CA LEU A 74 -7.82 -2.62 -1.41
C LEU A 74 -7.19 -3.84 -0.72
N ASP A 75 -7.26 -3.90 0.60
CA ASP A 75 -6.80 -5.03 1.41
C ASP A 75 -7.76 -6.23 1.39
N ASN A 76 -8.99 -6.02 0.95
CA ASN A 76 -10.02 -7.06 0.85
C ASN A 76 -10.16 -7.50 -0.60
N TYR A 77 -9.68 -8.69 -0.91
CA TYR A 77 -9.81 -9.30 -2.25
C TYR A 77 -11.27 -9.32 -2.76
N ASN A 78 -12.24 -9.46 -1.86
CA ASN A 78 -13.67 -9.49 -2.19
C ASN A 78 -14.36 -8.11 -2.07
N ALA A 79 -13.65 -7.03 -1.79
CA ALA A 79 -14.28 -5.72 -1.67
C ALA A 79 -14.74 -5.21 -3.04
N LYS A 80 -15.95 -4.66 -3.07
CA LYS A 80 -16.42 -3.91 -4.23
C LYS A 80 -15.66 -2.60 -4.30
N VAL A 81 -14.81 -2.46 -5.31
CA VAL A 81 -14.04 -1.23 -5.54
C VAL A 81 -15.01 -0.14 -5.97
N SER A 82 -15.28 0.82 -5.09
CA SER A 82 -16.11 1.99 -5.41
C SER A 82 -15.26 3.03 -6.17
N PRO A 83 -15.66 3.48 -7.37
CA PRO A 83 -14.89 4.46 -8.14
C PRO A 83 -14.84 5.81 -7.43
N ILE A 84 -13.65 6.41 -7.33
CA ILE A 84 -13.35 7.70 -6.64
C ILE A 84 -14.25 8.86 -7.10
N ALA A 85 -14.86 8.77 -8.29
CA ALA A 85 -15.83 9.76 -8.77
C ALA A 85 -17.05 9.90 -7.84
N ALA A 86 -17.38 8.87 -7.05
CA ALA A 86 -18.29 8.99 -5.92
C ALA A 86 -17.50 9.55 -4.72
N GLY A 87 -17.48 10.88 -4.60
CA GLY A 87 -16.72 11.58 -3.57
C GLY A 87 -16.94 11.02 -2.16
N ILE A 88 -15.96 11.32 -1.28
CA ILE A 88 -15.85 10.99 0.15
C ILE A 88 -17.21 11.00 0.86
N ALA A 89 -17.93 9.89 0.80
CA ALA A 89 -19.10 9.61 1.60
C ALA A 89 -18.76 8.37 2.41
N GLY A 90 -18.06 8.58 3.51
CA GLY A 90 -17.91 7.56 4.53
C GLY A 90 -19.29 7.16 5.05
N GLY A 91 -19.55 5.86 5.07
CA GLY A 91 -20.58 5.25 5.91
C GLY A 91 -22.02 5.45 5.47
N ALA A 92 -22.47 4.65 4.51
CA ALA A 92 -23.86 4.14 4.42
C ALA A 92 -23.96 3.21 3.19
N GLU A 93 -23.62 1.93 3.34
CA GLU A 93 -23.86 0.94 2.27
C GLU A 93 -25.34 0.58 2.09
N ASP A 94 -26.27 1.27 2.75
CA ASP A 94 -27.71 0.94 2.67
C ASP A 94 -28.56 1.95 1.88
N ALA A 95 -27.95 2.96 1.25
CA ALA A 95 -28.71 3.96 0.49
C ALA A 95 -27.90 4.70 -0.57
N LEU A 96 -27.13 3.99 -1.39
CA LEU A 96 -26.77 4.55 -2.70
C LEU A 96 -27.88 4.12 -3.68
N PRO A 97 -28.72 5.04 -4.16
CA PRO A 97 -29.58 4.73 -5.29
C PRO A 97 -28.63 4.32 -6.40
N GLY A 98 -28.64 3.04 -6.75
CA GLY A 98 -27.95 2.56 -7.94
C GLY A 98 -28.26 3.56 -9.04
N LEU A 99 -27.23 3.98 -9.76
CA LEU A 99 -27.36 4.90 -10.88
C LEU A 99 -28.31 4.22 -11.88
N ASN A 100 -29.61 4.47 -11.70
CA ASN A 100 -30.67 3.77 -12.41
C ASN A 100 -30.56 4.24 -13.85
N GLY A 101 -30.01 3.39 -14.71
CA GLY A 101 -29.80 3.68 -16.13
C GLY A 101 -31.06 4.24 -16.77
N GLU A 102 -32.23 3.78 -16.32
CA GLU A 102 -33.54 4.24 -16.74
C GLU A 102 -33.84 5.72 -16.39
N ILE A 103 -33.44 6.19 -15.21
CA ILE A 103 -33.62 7.60 -14.82
C ILE A 103 -32.64 8.49 -15.59
N VAL A 104 -31.43 8.00 -15.84
CA VAL A 104 -30.40 8.72 -16.61
C VAL A 104 -30.83 8.83 -18.07
N GLU A 105 -31.36 7.75 -18.65
CA GLU A 105 -31.88 7.70 -20.02
C GLU A 105 -33.11 8.59 -20.19
N GLN A 106 -34.03 8.59 -19.23
CA GLN A 106 -35.19 9.48 -19.24
C GLN A 106 -34.80 10.96 -19.19
N LYS A 107 -33.80 11.31 -18.36
CA LYS A 107 -33.29 12.69 -18.26
C LYS A 107 -32.51 13.12 -19.50
N LEU A 108 -31.71 12.23 -20.08
CA LEU A 108 -30.99 12.47 -21.32
C LEU A 108 -31.94 12.64 -22.51
N GLY A 109 -32.98 11.81 -22.61
CA GLY A 109 -34.02 11.91 -23.63
C GLY A 109 -34.81 13.22 -23.57
N GLY A 110 -35.14 13.67 -22.35
CA GLY A 110 -35.76 14.99 -22.14
C GLY A 110 -34.86 16.13 -22.62
N MET A 111 -33.58 16.11 -22.26
CA MET A 111 -32.59 17.11 -22.67
C MET A 111 -32.38 17.14 -24.19
N LEU A 112 -32.34 15.98 -24.85
CA LEU A 112 -32.24 15.87 -26.31
C LEU A 112 -33.44 16.50 -27.01
N THR A 113 -34.64 16.27 -26.48
CA THR A 113 -35.88 16.85 -27.01
C THR A 113 -35.90 18.38 -26.88
N GLU A 114 -35.41 18.88 -25.75
CA GLU A 114 -35.31 20.32 -25.46
C GLU A 114 -34.24 21.01 -26.31
N LEU A 115 -33.09 20.37 -26.54
CA LEU A 115 -32.07 20.86 -27.47
C LEU A 115 -32.58 20.88 -28.91
N GLN A 116 -33.37 19.88 -29.32
CA GLN A 116 -33.96 19.83 -30.65
C GLN A 116 -35.04 20.92 -30.85
N SER A 117 -35.81 21.24 -29.82
CA SER A 117 -36.80 22.33 -29.88
C SER A 117 -36.12 23.71 -29.94
N MET A 118 -35.07 23.92 -29.16
CA MET A 118 -34.24 25.14 -29.24
C MET A 118 -33.55 25.27 -30.59
N SER A 119 -33.01 24.17 -31.14
CA SER A 119 -32.40 24.14 -32.47
C SER A 119 -33.39 24.53 -33.58
N LYS A 120 -34.64 24.04 -33.52
CA LYS A 120 -35.69 24.42 -34.48
C LYS A 120 -36.12 25.88 -34.32
N SER A 121 -36.23 26.37 -33.08
CA SER A 121 -36.55 27.78 -32.81
C SER A 121 -35.46 28.72 -33.34
N LEU A 122 -34.18 28.36 -33.16
CA LEU A 122 -33.04 29.10 -33.71
C LEU A 122 -32.93 28.98 -35.23
N GLY A 123 -33.30 27.83 -35.81
CA GLY A 123 -33.36 27.64 -37.27
C GLY A 123 -34.48 28.43 -37.94
N SER A 124 -35.55 28.73 -37.21
CA SER A 124 -36.67 29.58 -37.66
C SER A 124 -36.37 31.08 -37.57
N LEU A 125 -35.27 31.47 -36.91
CA LEU A 125 -34.83 32.87 -36.74
C LEU A 125 -33.92 33.34 -37.90
N LYS A 126 -33.89 32.60 -39.01
CA LYS A 126 -33.11 32.91 -40.21
C LYS A 126 -34.01 33.13 -41.42
#